data_AF-A0A562J169-F1
#
_entry.id   AF-A0A562J169-F1
#
_cell.length_a   1.000
_cell.length_b   1.000
_cell.length_c   1.000
_cell.angle_alpha   90.00
_cell.angle_beta   90.00
_cell.angle_gamma   90.00
#
_symmetry.space_group_name_H-M   'P 1'
#
loop_
_entity.id
_entity.type
_entity.pdbx_description
1 polymer ?
#
loop_
_entity_poly.entity_id
_entity_poly.type
_entity_poly.pdbx_seq_one_letter_code
_entity_poly.pdbx_strand_id
1 'polypeptide(L)'
;MSQETVLKRLWALDAKYGLSIRTQLLVRRRLCRVLSELRHQIQGERQAQIRAARLQLPKNPTPFDQARIKRLEQTAKGHRIHEFVETLRQQIRLGGDLIINQAIYDSLGLDELLVLLNINPADQAWVLEQMGDEPPFFGLVFVPGSENSTSREAQRKEHGPLLEACLSSITEVMRHPDFDPEAVGRRIREKYKGQRLRRVK
;
A
#
# COMPACT_ATOMS: atom_id res chain seq x y z
N MET A 1 10.96 -17.24 8.22
CA MET A 1 10.43 -17.27 6.84
C MET A 1 10.49 -15.87 6.28
N SER A 2 11.10 -15.63 5.11
CA SER A 2 11.23 -14.26 4.55
C SER A 2 9.88 -13.71 4.08
N GLN A 3 9.68 -12.39 4.13
CA GLN A 3 8.46 -11.72 3.61
C GLN A 3 8.21 -12.07 2.14
N GLU A 4 9.26 -12.22 1.34
CA GLU A 4 9.16 -12.66 -0.06
C GLU A 4 8.55 -14.07 -0.20
N THR A 5 8.90 -15.00 0.70
CA THR A 5 8.33 -16.35 0.71
C THR A 5 6.84 -16.32 1.06
N VAL A 6 6.47 -15.47 2.02
CA VAL A 6 5.05 -15.26 2.39
C VAL A 6 4.28 -14.68 1.22
N LEU A 7 4.80 -13.64 0.59
CA LEU A 7 4.15 -12.96 -0.53
C LEU A 7 3.91 -13.92 -1.72
N LYS A 8 4.92 -14.73 -2.08
CA LYS A 8 4.79 -15.76 -3.13
C LYS A 8 3.70 -16.77 -2.82
N ARG A 9 3.63 -17.25 -1.57
CA ARG A 9 2.60 -18.22 -1.14
C ARG A 9 1.20 -17.61 -1.16
N LEU A 10 1.05 -16.37 -0.71
CA LEU A 10 -0.23 -15.68 -0.71
C LEU A 10 -0.74 -15.40 -2.14
N TRP A 11 0.15 -15.01 -3.06
CA TRP A 11 -0.22 -14.87 -4.47
C TRP A 11 -0.61 -16.21 -5.11
N ALA A 12 0.12 -17.29 -4.81
CA ALA A 12 -0.24 -18.63 -5.29
C ALA A 12 -1.60 -19.09 -4.73
N LEU A 13 -1.91 -18.70 -3.50
CA LEU A 13 -3.20 -18.96 -2.88
C LEU A 13 -4.32 -18.14 -3.54
N ASP A 14 -4.15 -16.82 -3.71
CA ASP A 14 -5.15 -15.94 -4.37
C ASP A 14 -5.44 -16.38 -5.81
N ALA A 15 -4.45 -16.94 -6.52
CA ALA A 15 -4.60 -17.47 -7.87
C ALA A 15 -5.27 -18.87 -7.92
N LYS A 16 -5.51 -19.53 -6.79
CA LYS A 16 -6.10 -20.87 -6.76
C LYS A 16 -7.58 -20.82 -7.13
N TYR A 17 -7.97 -21.57 -8.16
CA TYR A 17 -9.37 -21.75 -8.51
C TYR A 17 -10.16 -22.47 -7.41
N GLY A 18 -11.42 -22.08 -7.23
CA GLY A 18 -12.35 -22.71 -6.28
C GLY A 18 -12.21 -22.27 -4.83
N LEU A 19 -11.49 -21.18 -4.55
CA LEU A 19 -11.55 -20.53 -3.24
C LEU A 19 -12.93 -19.90 -3.03
N SER A 20 -13.45 -20.00 -1.80
CA SER A 20 -14.63 -19.23 -1.42
C SER A 20 -14.30 -17.73 -1.43
N ILE A 21 -15.29 -16.90 -1.71
CA ILE A 21 -15.13 -15.45 -1.77
C ILE A 21 -14.65 -14.89 -0.42
N ARG A 22 -15.18 -15.43 0.70
CA ARG A 22 -14.70 -15.15 2.06
C ARG A 22 -13.20 -15.38 2.20
N THR A 23 -12.72 -16.57 1.78
CA THR A 23 -11.30 -16.90 1.86
C THR A 23 -10.48 -16.00 0.94
N GLN A 24 -10.95 -15.72 -0.28
CA GLN A 24 -10.29 -14.82 -1.20
C GLN A 24 -10.10 -13.42 -0.57
N LEU A 25 -11.12 -12.86 0.05
CA LEU A 25 -11.02 -11.56 0.73
C LEU A 25 -10.00 -11.58 1.87
N LEU A 26 -9.97 -12.64 2.70
CA LEU A 26 -8.98 -12.78 3.77
C LEU A 26 -7.55 -12.86 3.23
N VAL A 27 -7.33 -13.58 2.13
CA VAL A 27 -6.03 -13.69 1.47
C VAL A 27 -5.60 -12.33 0.91
N ARG A 28 -6.50 -11.62 0.23
CA ARG A 28 -6.25 -10.28 -0.32
C ARG A 28 -5.96 -9.25 0.77
N ARG A 29 -6.69 -9.27 1.89
CA ARG A 29 -6.37 -8.45 3.08
C ARG A 29 -4.95 -8.72 3.58
N ARG A 30 -4.55 -9.99 3.63
CA ARG A 30 -3.20 -10.36 4.05
C ARG A 30 -2.14 -9.90 3.04
N LEU A 31 -2.40 -10.01 1.75
CA LEU A 31 -1.54 -9.46 0.69
C LEU A 31 -1.36 -7.95 0.85
N CYS A 32 -2.43 -7.18 1.00
CA CYS A 32 -2.37 -5.73 1.25
C CYS A 32 -1.46 -5.41 2.43
N ARG A 33 -1.65 -6.12 3.56
CA ARG A 33 -0.84 -5.93 4.77
C ARG A 33 0.66 -6.17 4.52
N VAL A 34 1.01 -7.30 3.91
CA VAL A 34 2.42 -7.62 3.64
C VAL A 34 3.06 -6.63 2.65
N LEU A 35 2.31 -6.20 1.63
CA LEU A 35 2.77 -5.19 0.67
C LEU A 35 3.00 -3.83 1.34
N SER A 36 2.05 -3.36 2.15
CA SER A 36 2.19 -2.11 2.92
C SER A 36 3.37 -2.16 3.88
N GLU A 37 3.53 -3.25 4.64
CA GLU A 37 4.68 -3.46 5.54
C GLU A 37 6.00 -3.36 4.79
N LEU A 38 6.12 -3.99 3.61
CA LEU A 38 7.33 -3.95 2.79
C LEU A 38 7.61 -2.52 2.28
N ARG A 39 6.59 -1.80 1.81
CA ARG A 39 6.75 -0.40 1.37
C ARG A 39 7.19 0.49 2.54
N HIS A 40 6.55 0.36 3.69
CA HIS A 40 6.86 1.15 4.89
C HIS A 40 8.27 0.87 5.38
N GLN A 41 8.70 -0.40 5.34
CA GLN A 41 10.08 -0.76 5.64
C GLN A 41 11.05 -0.05 4.69
N ILE A 42 10.85 -0.14 3.37
CA ILE A 42 11.73 0.52 2.39
C ILE A 42 11.74 2.04 2.58
N GLN A 43 10.58 2.65 2.82
CA GLN A 43 10.48 4.09 3.11
C GLN A 43 11.22 4.44 4.40
N GLY A 44 11.08 3.64 5.46
CA GLY A 44 11.80 3.79 6.72
C GLY A 44 13.31 3.74 6.54
N GLU A 45 13.81 2.78 5.76
CA GLU A 45 15.23 2.66 5.39
C GLU A 45 15.72 3.92 4.64
N ARG A 46 14.96 4.40 3.65
CA ARG A 46 15.29 5.64 2.91
C ARG A 46 15.34 6.85 3.82
N GLN A 47 14.34 7.00 4.70
CA GLN A 47 14.28 8.12 5.64
C GLN A 47 15.41 8.04 6.68
N ALA A 48 15.81 6.85 7.11
CA ALA A 48 16.96 6.68 7.98
C ALA A 48 18.26 7.13 7.28
N GLN A 49 18.48 6.74 6.03
CA GLN A 49 19.63 7.17 5.23
C GLN A 49 19.65 8.69 5.00
N ILE A 50 18.50 9.29 4.66
CA ILE A 50 18.37 10.75 4.50
C ILE A 50 18.68 11.47 5.82
N ARG A 51 18.12 10.99 6.94
CA ARG A 51 18.40 11.56 8.28
C ARG A 51 19.89 11.46 8.60
N ALA A 52 20.51 10.31 8.38
CA ALA A 52 21.95 10.12 8.60
C ALA A 52 22.80 11.06 7.73
N ALA A 53 22.43 11.27 6.46
CA ALA A 53 23.11 12.23 5.58
C ALA A 53 22.99 13.67 6.08
N ARG A 54 21.80 14.07 6.56
CA ARG A 54 21.55 15.41 7.10
C ARG A 54 22.30 15.67 8.40
N LEU A 55 22.46 14.66 9.26
CA LEU A 55 23.23 14.78 10.51
C LEU A 55 24.72 15.04 10.28
N GLN A 56 25.23 14.77 9.07
CA GLN A 56 26.60 15.08 8.69
C GLN A 56 26.80 16.54 8.23
N LEU A 57 25.74 17.37 8.22
CA LEU A 57 25.89 18.80 7.94
C LEU A 57 26.64 19.50 9.10
N PRO A 58 27.70 20.26 8.80
CA PRO A 58 28.21 21.22 9.77
C PRO A 58 27.19 22.34 10.01
N LYS A 59 27.27 23.02 11.16
CA LYS A 59 26.35 24.11 11.55
C LYS A 59 26.30 25.24 10.51
N ASN A 60 27.43 25.50 9.83
CA ASN A 60 27.54 26.46 8.73
C ASN A 60 27.92 25.72 7.44
N PRO A 61 26.92 25.14 6.72
CA PRO A 61 27.19 24.34 5.53
C PRO A 61 27.63 25.21 4.36
N THR A 62 28.72 24.83 3.72
CA THR A 62 29.14 25.44 2.46
C THR A 62 28.23 24.96 1.30
N PRO A 63 28.21 25.64 0.14
CA PRO A 63 27.54 25.13 -1.05
C PRO A 63 28.02 23.73 -1.46
N PHE A 64 29.28 23.39 -1.20
CA PHE A 64 29.83 22.06 -1.45
C PHE A 64 29.22 20.99 -0.53
N ASP A 65 29.06 21.30 0.76
CA ASP A 65 28.41 20.41 1.72
C ASP A 65 26.95 20.15 1.33
N GLN A 66 26.21 21.20 0.96
CA GLN A 66 24.83 21.07 0.50
C GLN A 66 24.73 20.20 -0.76
N ALA A 67 25.63 20.37 -1.72
CA ALA A 67 25.69 19.54 -2.91
C ALA A 67 26.02 18.07 -2.57
N ARG A 68 26.91 17.82 -1.61
CA ARG A 68 27.22 16.48 -1.11
C ARG A 68 26.00 15.81 -0.48
N ILE A 69 25.30 16.49 0.42
CA ILE A 69 24.08 15.94 1.04
C ILE A 69 22.99 15.69 -0.01
N LYS A 70 22.79 16.61 -0.96
CA LYS A 70 21.81 16.40 -2.04
C LYS A 70 22.10 15.12 -2.85
N ARG A 71 23.37 14.79 -3.09
CA ARG A 71 23.78 13.52 -3.72
C ARG A 71 23.49 12.31 -2.84
N LEU A 72 23.72 12.41 -1.54
CA LEU A 72 23.39 11.34 -0.58
C LEU A 72 21.87 11.12 -0.48
N GLU A 73 21.07 12.19 -0.42
CA GLU A 73 19.62 12.11 -0.47
C GLU A 73 19.11 11.48 -1.76
N GLN A 74 19.72 11.82 -2.90
CA GLN A 74 19.37 11.21 -4.19
C GLN A 74 19.72 9.72 -4.21
N THR A 75 20.85 9.34 -3.63
CA THR A 75 21.26 7.94 -3.49
C THR A 75 20.28 7.18 -2.60
N ALA A 76 19.89 7.76 -1.47
CA ALA A 76 18.89 7.20 -0.58
C ALA A 76 17.53 7.03 -1.26
N LYS A 77 17.10 7.99 -2.09
CA LYS A 77 15.88 7.83 -2.91
C LYS A 77 15.95 6.64 -3.87
N GLY A 78 17.15 6.32 -4.39
CA GLY A 78 17.40 5.16 -5.25
C GLY A 78 17.46 3.82 -4.50
N HIS A 79 17.59 3.83 -3.17
CA HIS A 79 17.66 2.61 -2.35
C HIS A 79 16.41 1.74 -2.57
N ARG A 80 16.63 0.49 -2.98
CA ARG A 80 15.60 -0.51 -3.28
C ARG A 80 14.46 0.01 -4.17
N ILE A 81 14.77 0.89 -5.13
CA ILE A 81 13.75 1.51 -5.98
C ILE A 81 12.94 0.48 -6.77
N HIS A 82 13.58 -0.55 -7.32
CA HIS A 82 12.88 -1.59 -8.06
C HIS A 82 11.87 -2.35 -7.21
N GLU A 83 12.25 -2.71 -5.98
CA GLU A 83 11.38 -3.43 -5.06
C GLU A 83 10.22 -2.57 -4.58
N PHE A 84 10.48 -1.30 -4.25
CA PHE A 84 9.43 -0.35 -3.89
C PHE A 84 8.39 -0.19 -5.00
N VAL A 85 8.87 -0.06 -6.24
CA VAL A 85 8.02 0.11 -7.42
C VAL A 85 7.19 -1.13 -7.70
N GLU A 86 7.79 -2.31 -7.65
CA GLU A 86 7.07 -3.55 -7.89
C GLU A 86 6.03 -3.81 -6.80
N THR A 87 6.37 -3.53 -5.54
CA THR A 87 5.43 -3.62 -4.41
C THR A 87 4.24 -2.66 -4.59
N LEU A 88 4.52 -1.41 -4.99
CA LEU A 88 3.48 -0.42 -5.28
C LEU A 88 2.57 -0.87 -6.44
N ARG A 89 3.14 -1.40 -7.52
CA ARG A 89 2.38 -1.92 -8.67
C ARG A 89 1.44 -3.05 -8.25
N GLN A 90 1.94 -4.00 -7.46
CA GLN A 90 1.14 -5.11 -6.94
C GLN A 90 0.01 -4.61 -6.05
N GLN A 91 0.27 -3.61 -5.22
CA GLN A 91 -0.74 -3.02 -4.35
C GLN A 91 -1.81 -2.22 -5.12
N ILE A 92 -1.42 -1.49 -6.16
CA ILE A 92 -2.36 -0.80 -7.08
C ILE A 92 -3.25 -1.82 -7.79
N ARG A 93 -2.68 -2.91 -8.31
CA ARG A 93 -3.48 -3.97 -8.93
C ARG A 93 -4.50 -4.54 -7.95
N LEU A 94 -4.03 -4.90 -6.75
CA LEU A 94 -4.87 -5.52 -5.73
C LEU A 94 -5.99 -4.57 -5.24
N GLY A 95 -5.69 -3.29 -5.05
CA GLY A 95 -6.69 -2.29 -4.68
C GLY A 95 -7.72 -2.05 -5.79
N GLY A 96 -7.28 -1.98 -7.06
CA GLY A 96 -8.19 -1.88 -8.20
C GLY A 96 -9.14 -3.06 -8.30
N ASP A 97 -8.60 -4.28 -8.16
CA ASP A 97 -9.40 -5.51 -8.15
C ASP A 97 -10.42 -5.54 -6.99
N LEU A 98 -10.12 -4.90 -5.85
CA LEU A 98 -11.04 -4.81 -4.70
C LEU A 98 -12.11 -3.74 -4.88
N ILE A 99 -11.79 -2.63 -5.55
CA ILE A 99 -12.75 -1.55 -5.81
C ILE A 99 -13.77 -1.97 -6.89
N ILE A 100 -13.32 -2.66 -7.94
CA ILE A 100 -14.15 -2.96 -9.11
C ILE A 100 -15.00 -4.22 -8.90
N ASN A 101 -14.53 -5.16 -8.06
CA ASN A 101 -15.17 -6.47 -7.93
C ASN A 101 -16.40 -6.45 -7.02
N GLN A 102 -17.49 -5.94 -7.56
CA GLN A 102 -18.81 -5.92 -6.92
C GLN A 102 -19.33 -7.33 -6.57
N ALA A 103 -18.92 -8.37 -7.30
CA ALA A 103 -19.35 -9.75 -7.01
C ALA A 103 -18.87 -10.25 -5.64
N ILE A 104 -17.76 -9.71 -5.11
CA ILE A 104 -17.34 -10.00 -3.73
C ILE A 104 -18.39 -9.50 -2.74
N TYR A 105 -18.90 -8.29 -2.98
CA TYR A 105 -19.89 -7.63 -2.15
C TYR A 105 -21.23 -8.37 -2.20
N ASP A 106 -21.73 -8.62 -3.41
CA ASP A 106 -23.04 -9.25 -3.63
C ASP A 106 -23.13 -10.65 -3.00
N SER A 107 -21.99 -11.35 -2.88
CA SER A 107 -21.95 -12.72 -2.34
C SER A 107 -21.84 -12.82 -0.81
N LEU A 108 -21.23 -11.83 -0.15
CA LEU A 108 -20.97 -11.87 1.29
C LEU A 108 -22.04 -11.13 2.10
N GLY A 109 -22.63 -10.07 1.52
CA GLY A 109 -23.53 -9.18 2.22
C GLY A 109 -22.81 -8.32 3.28
N LEU A 110 -23.53 -7.33 3.81
CA LEU A 110 -22.96 -6.31 4.69
C LEU A 110 -22.42 -6.88 6.02
N ASP A 111 -23.21 -7.69 6.72
CA ASP A 111 -22.85 -8.21 8.05
C ASP A 111 -21.53 -9.00 8.01
N GLU A 112 -21.38 -9.86 6.99
CA GLU A 112 -20.16 -10.64 6.83
C GLU A 112 -18.97 -9.76 6.46
N LEU A 113 -19.17 -8.72 5.65
CA LEU A 113 -18.12 -7.74 5.34
C LEU A 113 -17.68 -6.95 6.56
N LEU A 114 -18.60 -6.50 7.42
CA LEU A 114 -18.25 -5.79 8.66
C LEU A 114 -17.36 -6.65 9.56
N VAL A 115 -17.70 -7.95 9.69
CA VAL A 115 -16.89 -8.93 10.44
C VAL A 115 -15.55 -9.19 9.75
N LEU A 116 -15.56 -9.43 8.44
CA LEU A 116 -14.36 -9.74 7.67
C LEU A 116 -13.42 -8.56 7.54
N LEU A 117 -13.90 -7.33 7.61
CA LEU A 117 -13.07 -6.14 7.71
C LEU A 117 -12.66 -5.87 9.16
N ASN A 118 -13.30 -6.49 10.16
CA ASN A 118 -13.02 -6.20 11.57
C ASN A 118 -13.35 -4.73 11.91
N ILE A 119 -14.48 -4.25 11.37
CA ILE A 119 -15.07 -2.96 11.73
C ILE A 119 -15.63 -3.07 13.15
N ASN A 120 -15.25 -2.13 14.01
CA ASN A 120 -15.67 -2.12 15.40
C ASN A 120 -17.21 -2.03 15.49
N PRO A 121 -17.87 -2.86 16.33
CA PRO A 121 -19.31 -2.76 16.55
C PRO A 121 -19.82 -1.34 16.86
N ALA A 122 -19.03 -0.53 17.57
CA ALA A 122 -19.37 0.86 17.86
C ALA A 122 -19.46 1.75 16.61
N ASP A 123 -18.72 1.41 15.56
CA ASP A 123 -18.68 2.15 14.29
C ASP A 123 -19.69 1.58 13.26
N GLN A 124 -20.23 0.38 13.48
CA GLN A 124 -21.21 -0.25 12.58
C GLN A 124 -22.52 0.53 12.50
N ALA A 125 -23.02 1.04 13.63
CA ALA A 125 -24.22 1.87 13.65
C ALA A 125 -24.04 3.15 12.81
N TRP A 126 -22.86 3.78 12.92
CA TRP A 126 -22.51 4.95 12.10
C TRP A 126 -22.42 4.59 10.61
N VAL A 127 -21.86 3.43 10.26
CA VAL A 127 -21.82 2.96 8.86
C VAL A 127 -23.23 2.84 8.28
N LEU A 128 -24.14 2.17 8.99
CA LEU A 128 -25.52 1.99 8.55
C LEU A 128 -26.25 3.34 8.44
N GLU A 129 -26.04 4.25 9.39
CA GLU A 129 -26.66 5.58 9.37
C GLU A 129 -26.15 6.45 8.20
N GLN A 130 -24.85 6.40 7.90
CA GLN A 130 -24.25 7.30 6.91
C GLN A 130 -24.22 6.75 5.49
N MET A 131 -24.16 5.42 5.33
CA MET A 131 -23.98 4.77 4.03
C MET A 131 -25.17 3.89 3.63
N GLY A 132 -26.16 3.74 4.52
CA GLY A 132 -27.36 2.93 4.29
C GLY A 132 -27.13 1.43 4.43
N ASP A 133 -28.14 0.66 4.04
CA ASP A 133 -28.15 -0.80 4.16
C ASP A 133 -27.25 -1.49 3.11
N GLU A 134 -26.85 -0.78 2.06
CA GLU A 134 -25.98 -1.29 1.00
C GLU A 134 -24.76 -0.39 0.71
N PRO A 135 -23.83 -0.23 1.66
CA PRO A 135 -22.66 0.62 1.47
C PRO A 135 -21.70 0.00 0.45
N PRO A 136 -21.13 0.78 -0.49
CA PRO A 136 -20.13 0.24 -1.40
C PRO A 136 -18.91 -0.26 -0.62
N PHE A 137 -18.30 -1.36 -1.05
CA PHE A 137 -17.13 -1.96 -0.38
C PHE A 137 -16.05 -0.92 -0.10
N PHE A 138 -15.77 -0.05 -1.08
CA PHE A 138 -14.82 1.05 -0.92
C PHE A 138 -15.18 1.98 0.25
N GLY A 139 -16.47 2.31 0.44
CA GLY A 139 -16.92 3.09 1.60
C GLY A 139 -16.62 2.41 2.93
N LEU A 140 -16.78 1.08 3.00
CA LEU A 140 -16.49 0.31 4.22
C LEU A 140 -15.00 0.34 4.61
N VAL A 141 -14.09 0.34 3.64
CA VAL A 141 -12.65 0.43 3.94
C VAL A 141 -12.23 1.82 4.45
N PHE A 142 -13.05 2.85 4.19
CA PHE A 142 -12.79 4.22 4.67
C PHE A 142 -13.15 4.41 6.14
N VAL A 143 -13.90 3.48 6.72
CA VAL A 143 -14.24 3.51 8.14
C VAL A 143 -12.93 3.45 8.95
N PRO A 144 -12.65 4.45 9.80
CA PRO A 144 -11.42 4.46 10.58
C PRO A 144 -11.29 3.18 11.43
N GLY A 145 -10.11 2.55 11.41
CA GLY A 145 -9.89 1.32 12.18
C GLY A 145 -10.49 0.04 11.59
N SER A 146 -11.07 0.09 10.38
CA SER A 146 -11.65 -1.05 9.61
C SER A 146 -10.68 -2.17 9.25
N GLU A 147 -9.47 -2.20 9.80
CA GLU A 147 -8.47 -3.24 9.51
C GLU A 147 -7.60 -3.63 10.69
N ASN A 148 -7.48 -2.75 11.69
CA ASN A 148 -6.66 -2.94 12.89
C ASN A 148 -7.48 -2.44 14.08
N SER A 149 -7.80 -3.30 15.05
CA SER A 149 -8.60 -2.95 16.24
C SER A 149 -7.77 -2.58 17.48
N THR A 150 -6.46 -2.37 17.35
CA THR A 150 -5.61 -1.98 18.49
C THR A 150 -5.52 -0.45 18.64
N SER A 151 -6.26 0.09 19.62
CA SER A 151 -6.22 1.47 20.17
C SER A 151 -6.64 2.63 19.24
N ARG A 152 -7.75 3.29 19.59
CA ARG A 152 -8.37 4.43 18.89
C ARG A 152 -7.44 5.65 18.70
N GLU A 153 -6.39 5.81 19.51
CA GLU A 153 -5.54 7.01 19.50
C GLU A 153 -4.35 6.93 18.52
N ALA A 154 -3.82 5.73 18.26
CA ALA A 154 -2.78 5.53 17.25
C ALA A 154 -3.35 5.48 15.82
N GLN A 155 -4.62 5.07 15.68
CA GLN A 155 -5.26 4.76 14.39
C GLN A 155 -5.73 5.96 13.59
N ARG A 156 -6.02 7.11 14.22
CA ARG A 156 -6.50 8.30 13.49
C ARG A 156 -5.47 8.90 12.52
N LYS A 157 -4.21 8.45 12.57
CA LYS A 157 -3.11 8.97 11.74
C LYS A 157 -2.62 8.00 10.66
N GLU A 158 -2.96 6.72 10.72
CA GLU A 158 -2.48 5.70 9.77
C GLU A 158 -3.64 5.00 9.07
N HIS A 159 -3.62 5.01 7.73
CA HIS A 159 -4.59 4.30 6.91
C HIS A 159 -4.36 2.77 7.03
N GLY A 160 -5.44 2.00 7.00
CA GLY A 160 -5.35 0.54 6.94
C GLY A 160 -4.69 0.05 5.64
N PRO A 161 -4.01 -1.12 5.61
CA PRO A 161 -3.36 -1.62 4.41
C PRO A 161 -4.25 -1.77 3.15
N LEU A 162 -5.51 -2.17 3.33
CA LEU A 162 -6.50 -2.28 2.26
C LEU A 162 -6.96 -0.89 1.81
N LEU A 163 -7.18 0.04 2.75
CA LEU A 163 -7.43 1.44 2.43
C LEU A 163 -6.27 2.04 1.62
N GLU A 164 -5.03 1.81 2.03
CA GLU A 164 -3.84 2.23 1.27
C GLU A 164 -3.78 1.64 -0.14
N ALA A 165 -4.19 0.38 -0.30
CA ALA A 165 -4.24 -0.27 -1.61
C ALA A 165 -5.30 0.39 -2.51
N CYS A 166 -6.51 0.58 -1.98
CA CYS A 166 -7.60 1.28 -2.68
C CYS A 166 -7.22 2.71 -3.05
N LEU A 167 -6.66 3.48 -2.11
CA LEU A 167 -6.19 4.85 -2.35
C LEU A 167 -5.04 4.90 -3.37
N SER A 168 -4.09 3.96 -3.32
CA SER A 168 -3.01 3.88 -4.31
C SER A 168 -3.60 3.69 -5.71
N SER A 169 -4.64 2.87 -5.82
CA SER A 169 -5.31 2.56 -7.09
C SER A 169 -6.07 3.77 -7.63
N ILE A 170 -6.88 4.42 -6.79
CA ILE A 170 -7.63 5.62 -7.18
C ILE A 170 -6.70 6.76 -7.55
N THR A 171 -5.66 7.00 -6.75
CA THR A 171 -4.66 8.03 -7.04
C THR A 171 -4.03 7.79 -8.41
N GLU A 172 -3.81 6.53 -8.78
CA GLU A 172 -3.24 6.19 -10.07
C GLU A 172 -4.22 6.43 -11.22
N VAL A 173 -5.50 6.05 -11.06
CA VAL A 173 -6.57 6.38 -12.01
C VAL A 173 -6.71 7.90 -12.18
N MET A 174 -6.73 8.65 -11.08
CA MET A 174 -6.85 10.11 -11.12
C MET A 174 -5.67 10.80 -11.81
N ARG A 175 -4.45 10.25 -11.67
CA ARG A 175 -3.26 10.76 -12.38
C ARG A 175 -3.27 10.39 -13.86
N HIS A 176 -3.90 9.28 -14.20
CA HIS A 176 -3.88 8.67 -15.52
C HIS A 176 -5.28 8.19 -15.90
N PRO A 177 -6.15 9.08 -16.39
CA PRO A 177 -7.55 8.76 -16.67
C PRO A 177 -7.75 7.60 -17.68
N ASP A 178 -6.75 7.31 -18.52
CA ASP A 178 -6.70 6.13 -19.41
C ASP A 178 -6.13 4.87 -18.72
N PHE A 179 -6.50 4.62 -17.46
CA PHE A 179 -5.80 3.70 -16.55
C PHE A 179 -5.71 2.25 -17.05
N ASP A 180 -4.49 1.84 -17.43
CA ASP A 180 -4.06 0.44 -17.60
C ASP A 180 -3.05 0.08 -16.48
N PRO A 181 -3.35 -0.89 -15.59
CA PRO A 181 -2.46 -1.32 -14.51
C PRO A 181 -1.04 -1.72 -14.97
N GLU A 182 -0.87 -2.17 -16.21
CA GLU A 182 0.45 -2.50 -16.76
C GLU A 182 1.26 -1.28 -17.24
N ALA A 183 0.57 -0.23 -17.69
CA ALA A 183 1.19 1.01 -18.15
C ALA A 183 1.96 1.72 -17.03
N VAL A 184 1.51 1.59 -15.79
CA VAL A 184 2.17 2.12 -14.57
C VAL A 184 3.55 1.48 -14.37
N GLY A 185 3.63 0.15 -14.49
CA GLY A 185 4.90 -0.57 -14.42
C GLY A 185 5.87 -0.12 -15.50
N ARG A 186 5.38 0.13 -16.73
CA ARG A 186 6.20 0.64 -17.85
C ARG A 186 6.71 2.05 -17.58
N ARG A 187 5.84 2.98 -17.18
CA ARG A 187 6.20 4.39 -16.89
C ARG A 187 7.15 4.54 -15.73
N ILE A 188 6.97 3.77 -14.66
CA ILE A 188 7.90 3.83 -13.54
C ILE A 188 9.26 3.27 -13.96
N ARG A 189 9.31 2.15 -14.70
CA ARG A 189 10.56 1.64 -15.28
C ARG A 189 11.23 2.65 -16.22
N GLU A 190 10.47 3.41 -16.99
CA GLU A 190 10.95 4.48 -17.87
C GLU A 190 11.47 5.70 -17.10
N LYS A 191 10.74 6.15 -16.08
CA LYS A 191 11.12 7.26 -15.20
C LYS A 191 12.43 6.99 -14.45
N TYR A 192 12.71 5.73 -14.16
CA TYR A 192 13.94 5.28 -13.51
C TYR A 192 14.92 4.58 -14.48
N LYS A 193 14.65 4.60 -15.80
CA LYS A 193 15.51 4.02 -16.84
C LYS A 193 16.79 4.83 -16.91
N GLY A 194 17.93 4.16 -16.72
CA GLY A 194 19.24 4.82 -16.71
C GLY A 194 19.73 5.28 -15.34
N GLN A 195 18.92 5.19 -14.27
CA GLN A 195 19.43 5.29 -12.89
C GLN A 195 20.08 3.95 -12.49
N ARG A 196 21.15 3.57 -13.20
CA ARG A 196 22.05 2.51 -12.73
C ARG A 196 22.65 2.99 -11.41
N LEU A 197 22.25 2.38 -10.31
CA LEU A 197 23.07 2.31 -9.11
C LEU A 197 24.45 1.81 -9.58
N ARG A 198 25.46 2.69 -9.54
CA ARG A 198 26.84 2.23 -9.57
C ARG A 198 26.94 1.23 -8.43
N ARG A 199 27.21 -0.04 -8.76
CA ARG A 199 27.67 -1.01 -7.76
C ARG A 199 28.83 -0.34 -7.03
N VAL A 200 28.62 -0.04 -5.76
CA VAL A 200 29.74 0.26 -4.85
C VAL A 200 30.52 -1.04 -4.80
N LYS A 201 31.77 -0.99 -5.28
CA LYS A 201 32.75 -2.07 -5.16
C LYS A 201 33.10 -2.26 -3.70
#